data_AF-A0A015L8S4-F1
#
_entry.id   AF-A0A015L8S4-F1
#
_cell.length_a   1.000
_cell.length_b   1.000
_cell.length_c   1.000
_cell.angle_alpha   90.00
_cell.angle_beta   90.00
_cell.angle_gamma   90.00
#
_symmetry.space_group_name_H-M   'P 1'
#
loop_
_entity.id
_entity.type
_entity.pdbx_description
1 polymer ?
#
loop_
_entity_poly.entity_id
_entity_poly.type
_entity_poly.pdbx_seq_one_letter_code
_entity_poly.pdbx_strand_id
1 'polypeptide(L)'
;MPRTPQEVFESLDFLPDPTPAAHDSDYYANFSMVYNKLTTDEHQPSKKITATGTERGPSGLYINTKVREFIICNECSKVRCLFSGRQLTEQDGLEIQHAIEN
;
A
#
# COMPACT_ATOMS: atom_id res chain seq x y z
N MET A 1 -9.03 -13.50 -3.01
CA MET A 1 -7.97 -13.66 -2.00
C MET A 1 -8.13 -15.02 -1.33
N PRO A 2 -7.04 -15.79 -1.12
CA PRO A 2 -7.09 -16.96 -0.24
C PRO A 2 -7.49 -16.50 1.17
N ARG A 3 -8.50 -17.13 1.77
CA ARG A 3 -8.86 -16.90 3.17
C ARG A 3 -8.10 -17.88 4.05
N THR A 4 -7.63 -17.40 5.19
CA THR A 4 -7.09 -18.26 6.25
C THR A 4 -8.16 -19.30 6.67
N PRO A 5 -7.80 -20.58 6.87
CA PRO A 5 -8.73 -21.56 7.40
C PRO A 5 -9.34 -21.11 8.73
N GLN A 6 -10.63 -21.39 8.93
CA GLN A 6 -11.39 -20.93 10.10
C GLN A 6 -10.75 -21.37 11.42
N GLU A 7 -10.32 -22.63 11.51
CA GLU A 7 -9.65 -23.20 12.68
C GLU A 7 -8.37 -22.45 13.06
N VAL A 8 -7.62 -21.97 12.05
CA VAL A 8 -6.40 -21.19 12.28
C VAL A 8 -6.76 -19.79 12.76
N PHE A 9 -7.79 -19.16 12.19
CA PHE A 9 -8.24 -17.84 12.62
C PHE A 9 -8.74 -17.86 14.07
N GLU A 10 -9.52 -18.87 14.44
CA GLU A 10 -10.02 -19.05 15.81
C GLU A 10 -8.90 -19.27 16.84
N SER A 11 -7.75 -19.83 16.41
CA SER A 11 -6.57 -20.00 17.28
C SER A 11 -5.81 -18.70 17.58
N LEU A 12 -6.21 -17.57 16.98
CA LEU A 12 -5.57 -16.26 17.17
C LEU A 12 -6.24 -15.41 18.26
N ASP A 13 -7.09 -16.01 19.09
CA ASP A 13 -7.81 -15.36 20.20
C ASP A 13 -6.90 -14.64 21.21
N PHE A 14 -5.64 -15.05 21.32
CA PHE A 14 -4.62 -14.40 22.15
C PHE A 14 -4.16 -13.03 21.62
N LEU A 15 -4.46 -12.69 20.36
CA LEU A 15 -4.15 -11.38 19.78
C LEU A 15 -5.32 -10.43 20.04
N PRO A 16 -5.10 -9.35 20.80
CA PRO A 16 -6.16 -8.37 21.02
C PRO A 16 -6.53 -7.68 19.70
N ASP A 17 -7.83 -7.44 19.53
CA ASP A 17 -8.32 -6.66 18.40
C ASP A 17 -7.81 -5.21 18.46
N PRO A 18 -7.55 -4.56 17.31
CA PRO A 18 -7.25 -3.14 17.27
C PRO A 18 -8.43 -2.33 17.85
N THR A 19 -8.17 -1.52 18.86
CA THR A 19 -9.17 -0.64 19.47
C THR A 19 -8.96 0.82 19.03
N PRO A 20 -10.01 1.65 18.98
CA PRO A 20 -9.86 3.09 18.73
C PRO A 20 -9.04 3.78 19.82
N ALA A 21 -8.38 4.88 19.49
CA ALA A 21 -7.64 5.67 20.46
C ALA A 21 -8.61 6.37 21.43
N ALA A 22 -8.23 6.46 22.71
CA ALA A 22 -9.10 6.97 23.77
C ALA A 22 -9.53 8.44 23.60
N HIS A 23 -8.76 9.22 22.83
CA HIS A 23 -8.98 10.65 22.63
C HIS A 23 -9.35 11.01 21.18
N ASP A 24 -9.32 10.05 20.27
CA ASP A 24 -9.61 10.26 18.85
C ASP A 24 -10.07 8.96 18.19
N SER A 25 -11.36 8.89 17.84
CA SER A 25 -11.95 7.69 17.24
C SER A 25 -11.55 7.48 15.78
N ASP A 26 -10.98 8.48 15.12
CA ASP A 26 -10.55 8.38 13.73
C ASP A 26 -9.21 7.62 13.60
N TYR A 27 -8.54 7.37 14.73
CA TYR A 27 -7.27 6.64 14.79
C TYR A 27 -7.38 5.43 15.72
N TYR A 28 -6.61 4.39 15.41
CA TYR A 28 -6.42 3.26 16.32
C TYR A 28 -5.48 3.63 17.47
N ALA A 29 -5.68 2.96 18.61
CA ALA A 29 -4.78 3.02 19.75
C ALA A 29 -3.37 2.55 19.35
N ASN A 30 -2.36 3.05 20.07
CA ASN A 30 -0.97 2.75 19.76
C ASN A 30 -0.69 1.24 19.85
N PHE A 31 0.09 0.70 18.90
CA PHE A 31 0.43 -0.72 18.86
C PHE A 31 1.05 -1.23 20.18
N SER A 32 1.89 -0.42 20.82
CA SER A 32 2.50 -0.80 22.10
C SER A 32 1.50 -0.89 23.24
N MET A 33 0.41 -0.13 23.18
CA MET A 33 -0.67 -0.18 24.17
C MET A 33 -1.58 -1.38 23.95
N VAL A 34 -1.91 -1.69 22.69
CA VAL A 34 -2.81 -2.81 22.35
C VAL A 34 -2.10 -4.15 22.52
N TYR A 35 -0.88 -4.28 22.00
CA TYR A 35 -0.16 -5.56 21.92
C TYR A 35 0.96 -5.72 22.94
N ASN A 36 1.17 -4.74 23.83
CA ASN A 36 2.28 -4.71 24.81
C ASN A 36 3.66 -4.93 24.17
N LYS A 37 3.85 -4.46 22.94
CA LYS A 37 5.10 -4.60 22.18
C LYS A 37 5.51 -3.26 21.60
N LEU A 38 6.73 -2.83 21.91
CA LEU A 38 7.30 -1.64 21.28
C LEU A 38 7.60 -1.94 19.82
N THR A 39 7.07 -1.14 18.92
CA THR A 39 7.42 -1.15 17.50
C THR A 39 8.16 0.13 17.15
N THR A 40 9.34 -0.03 16.56
CA THR A 40 10.13 1.06 15.97
C THR A 40 10.10 0.98 14.46
N ASP A 41 10.63 1.98 13.78
CA ASP A 41 10.77 2.01 12.31
C ASP A 41 11.51 0.78 11.73
N GLU A 42 12.43 0.19 12.50
CA GLU A 42 13.14 -1.03 12.12
C GLU A 42 12.20 -2.24 11.98
N HIS A 43 11.06 -2.24 12.66
CA HIS A 43 10.06 -3.29 12.56
C HIS A 43 9.20 -3.16 11.30
N GLN A 44 9.27 -2.02 10.59
CA GLN A 44 8.47 -1.77 9.40
C GLN A 44 9.15 -2.40 8.17
N PRO A 45 8.59 -3.49 7.58
CA PRO A 45 9.22 -4.16 6.44
C PRO A 45 9.36 -3.22 5.23
N SER A 46 8.43 -2.28 5.09
CA SER A 46 8.45 -1.25 4.05
C SER A 46 9.69 -0.33 4.14
N LYS A 47 10.18 -0.04 5.36
CA LYS A 47 11.39 0.78 5.58
C LYS A 47 12.69 0.00 5.45
N LYS A 48 12.67 -1.32 5.73
CA LYS A 48 13.83 -2.20 5.52
C LYS A 48 14.23 -2.32 4.04
N ILE A 49 13.26 -2.26 3.13
CA ILE A 49 13.49 -2.42 1.68
C ILE A 49 14.10 -1.14 1.06
N THR A 50 13.94 0.02 1.71
CA THR A 50 14.52 1.28 1.22
C THR A 50 16.06 1.33 1.24
N ALA A 51 16.72 0.37 1.91
CA ALA A 51 18.19 0.30 1.91
C ALA A 51 18.79 -0.08 0.55
N THR A 52 18.04 -0.68 -0.38
CA THR A 52 18.56 -1.06 -1.71
C THR A 52 18.18 -0.11 -2.84
N GLY A 53 17.42 0.96 -2.55
CA GLY A 53 17.00 1.96 -3.55
C GLY A 53 16.23 1.39 -4.75
N THR A 54 15.79 0.12 -4.67
CA THR A 54 15.22 -0.59 -5.81
C THR A 54 13.73 -0.33 -5.86
N GLU A 55 13.22 0.11 -7.01
CA GLU A 55 11.79 0.37 -7.21
C GLU A 55 10.94 -0.85 -6.84
N ARG A 56 9.83 -0.59 -6.14
CA ARG A 56 8.82 -1.61 -5.79
C ARG A 56 7.94 -1.95 -6.99
N GLY A 57 8.57 -2.42 -8.07
CA GLY A 57 7.91 -2.87 -9.29
C GLY A 57 8.44 -4.23 -9.72
N PRO A 58 7.71 -4.96 -10.59
CA PRO A 58 8.28 -6.10 -11.28
C PRO A 58 9.60 -5.68 -11.94
N SER A 59 10.66 -6.45 -11.71
CA SER A 59 11.97 -6.19 -12.29
C SER A 59 11.86 -6.02 -13.80
N GLY A 60 12.30 -4.87 -14.33
CA GLY A 60 12.27 -4.57 -15.75
C GLY A 60 10.97 -3.92 -16.27
N LEU A 61 9.98 -3.65 -15.42
CA LEU A 61 8.75 -2.97 -15.86
C LEU A 61 8.95 -1.45 -16.04
N TYR A 62 9.61 -0.82 -15.08
CA TYR A 62 9.82 0.64 -15.03
C TYR A 62 11.22 1.04 -15.49
N ILE A 63 11.68 0.50 -16.62
CA ILE A 63 12.99 0.85 -17.20
C ILE A 63 12.84 1.90 -18.30
N ASN A 64 13.86 2.74 -18.50
CA ASN A 64 13.82 3.84 -19.45
C ASN A 64 13.47 3.38 -20.89
N THR A 65 13.95 2.20 -21.29
CA THR A 65 13.64 1.61 -22.61
C THR A 65 12.18 1.18 -22.79
N LYS A 66 11.38 1.17 -21.73
CA LYS A 66 9.93 0.86 -21.76
C LYS A 66 9.06 2.11 -21.63
N VAL A 67 9.65 3.29 -21.45
CA VAL A 67 8.91 4.56 -21.48
C VAL A 67 8.43 4.81 -22.90
N ARG A 68 7.14 5.09 -23.05
CA ARG A 68 6.51 5.37 -24.35
C ARG A 68 6.34 6.86 -24.58
N GLU A 69 6.00 7.60 -23.53
CA GLU A 69 5.74 9.03 -23.60
C GLU A 69 6.07 9.71 -22.26
N PHE A 70 6.37 11.01 -22.33
CA PHE A 70 6.54 11.86 -21.17
C PHE A 70 5.42 12.90 -21.16
N ILE A 71 4.68 12.99 -20.05
CA ILE A 71 3.62 13.98 -19.87
C ILE A 71 3.93 14.91 -18.70
N ILE A 72 3.48 16.16 -18.80
CA ILE A 72 3.59 17.11 -17.69
C ILE A 72 2.30 17.04 -16.87
N CYS A 73 2.45 16.83 -15.57
CA CYS A 73 1.30 16.84 -14.67
C CYS A 73 0.76 18.26 -14.52
N ASN A 74 -0.53 18.46 -14.79
CA ASN A 74 -1.13 19.80 -14.72
C ASN A 74 -1.21 20.36 -13.29
N GLU A 75 -1.29 19.49 -12.27
CA GLU A 75 -1.39 19.91 -10.87
C GLU A 75 -0.05 20.31 -10.25
N CYS A 76 1.03 19.62 -10.59
CA CYS A 76 2.33 19.80 -9.94
C CYS A 76 3.47 20.16 -10.88
N SER A 77 3.20 20.27 -12.18
CA SER A 77 4.16 20.60 -13.25
C SER A 77 5.37 19.66 -13.38
N LYS A 78 5.34 18.50 -12.70
CA LYS A 78 6.39 17.49 -12.81
C LYS A 78 6.19 16.62 -14.05
N VAL A 79 7.30 16.24 -14.68
CA VAL A 79 7.33 15.27 -15.77
C VAL A 79 7.03 13.87 -15.22
N ARG A 80 6.15 13.13 -15.90
CA ARG A 80 5.80 11.75 -15.58
C ARG A 80 6.04 10.86 -16.80
N CYS A 81 6.55 9.65 -16.56
CA CYS A 81 6.75 8.64 -17.59
C CYS A 81 5.48 7.81 -17.79
N LEU A 82 5.02 7.67 -19.03
CA LEU A 82 3.96 6.74 -19.41
C LEU A 82 4.57 5.44 -19.94
N PHE A 83 4.23 4.33 -19.29
CA PHE A 83 4.68 2.98 -19.70
C PHE A 83 3.58 2.19 -20.45
N SER A 84 2.30 2.57 -20.27
CA SER A 84 1.16 1.85 -20.87
C SER A 84 1.10 2.03 -22.39
N GLY A 85 0.82 0.95 -23.11
CA GLY A 85 0.59 0.97 -24.56
C GLY A 85 -0.84 1.35 -24.96
N ARG A 86 -1.76 1.48 -23.99
CA ARG A 86 -3.14 1.93 -24.23
C ARG A 86 -3.55 3.00 -23.21
N GLN A 87 -4.35 3.95 -23.66
CA GLN A 87 -5.01 4.89 -22.77
C GLN A 87 -6.05 4.14 -21.92
N LEU A 88 -6.14 4.50 -20.64
CA LEU A 88 -7.22 4.01 -19.79
C LEU A 88 -8.56 4.52 -20.34
N THR A 89 -9.53 3.61 -20.43
CA THR A 89 -10.91 3.97 -20.76
C THR A 89 -11.62 4.49 -19.52
N GLU A 90 -12.78 5.14 -19.70
CA GLU A 90 -13.64 5.55 -18.58
C GLU A 90 -14.02 4.34 -17.71
N GLN A 91 -14.25 3.19 -18.32
CA GLN A 91 -14.53 1.94 -17.63
C GLN A 91 -13.36 1.47 -16.76
N ASP A 92 -12.13 1.50 -17.28
CA ASP A 92 -10.94 1.19 -16.48
C ASP A 92 -10.82 2.17 -15.30
N GLY A 93 -11.21 3.44 -15.48
CA GLY A 93 -11.26 4.46 -14.42
C GLY A 93 -12.25 4.13 -13.31
N LEU A 94 -13.47 3.72 -13.67
CA LEU A 94 -14.51 3.30 -12.71
C LEU A 94 -14.07 2.07 -11.90
N GLU A 95 -13.43 1.09 -12.55
CA GLU A 95 -12.92 -0.11 -11.88
C GLU A 95 -11.82 0.23 -10.88
N ILE A 96 -10.90 1.14 -11.25
CA ILE A 96 -9.85 1.63 -10.34
C ILE A 96 -10.47 2.35 -9.15
N GLN A 97 -11.45 3.23 -9.39
CA GLN A 97 -12.09 3.99 -8.32
C GLN A 97 -12.84 3.08 -7.34
N HIS A 98 -13.62 2.13 -7.86
CA HIS A 98 -14.31 1.13 -7.04
C HIS A 98 -13.34 0.31 -6.19
N ALA A 99 -12.16 -0.04 -6.71
CA ALA A 99 -11.14 -0.78 -5.96
C ALA A 99 -10.39 0.08 -4.91
N ILE A 100 -10.50 1.40 -4.96
CA ILE A 100 -9.94 2.32 -3.95
C ILE A 100 -10.95 2.56 -2.83
N GLU A 101 -12.25 2.61 -3.19
CA GLU A 101 -13.35 2.89 -2.26
C GLU A 101 -13.82 1.67 -1.47
N ASN A 102 -13.39 0.45 -1.84
CA ASN A 102 -13.69 -0.82 -1.18
C ASN A 102 -12.42 -1.59 -0.78
#